data_AF-A0A1Y4F9G4-F1
#
_entry.id   AF-A0A1Y4F9G4-F1
#
_cell.length_a   1.000
_cell.length_b   1.000
_cell.length_c   1.000
_cell.angle_alpha   90.00
_cell.angle_beta   90.00
_cell.angle_gamma   90.00
#
_symmetry.space_group_name_H-M   'P 1'
#
loop_
_entity.id
_entity.type
_entity.pdbx_description
1 polymer ?
#
loop_
_entity_poly.entity_id
_entity_poly.type
_entity_poly.pdbx_seq_one_letter_code
_entity_poly.pdbx_strand_id
1 'polypeptide(L)'
;MRKRSGHMTRVLFCLIFLAAVGFLAFGNTKEVQAATKTEYFKHVGNKTYYVDKNGSYHKGWLTLKKGNTSYKYYFNKTTGVMYTGWISDGTNLRYFSKNTTSDYTYGVLATGWRANAKGDKRYFATEWGELARGWATIDGAKHYFNKSTGWMYTKWVKDAAGNYRYFDPETGAMYTGWRYWGTQKRYFNKTSGVMYTGWISDGTNLRYFRKPGDSLNSLNYGIMATGLAKPTVNYYYFDTGSGVLFTGGRKVINGNNYYFDPKNNGRMLHGWLEEDGKKYYFGSNGVMYVNKTATISGQSWTFDSNGVATLNKYTTDGNGNVRVYENGRYYTLEPEFLSHPKIADGSMSDTDLLAAITDAEANDQGLVGMTAVALTILNRVNSSDTYYPDTLRYVIYQKSQYSPVTDGALLRRLNGQWEEKSTALKAAQNAISIMNAYKTQGTPRKISGFNMGNKKDFDFLFFMTPGAFASCNLDWDACETYQYVPSGLNPAYSHVFFVKWVTN
;
A
#
# COMPACT_ATOMS: atom_id res chain seq x y z
N MET A 1 48.92 8.29 -0.28
CA MET A 1 50.14 7.48 -0.04
C MET A 1 50.36 6.54 -1.21
N ARG A 2 51.54 6.65 -1.85
CA ARG A 2 52.00 5.82 -2.99
C ARG A 2 52.37 4.40 -2.52
N LYS A 3 52.12 3.39 -3.35
CA LYS A 3 52.95 2.18 -3.61
C LYS A 3 52.45 1.53 -4.91
N ARG A 4 53.14 1.72 -6.05
CA ARG A 4 54.16 0.83 -6.66
C ARG A 4 53.65 -0.60 -6.86
N SER A 5 53.24 -0.94 -8.08
CA SER A 5 54.03 -1.57 -9.15
C SER A 5 54.34 -3.05 -8.91
N GLY A 6 53.72 -3.91 -9.73
CA GLY A 6 54.07 -5.32 -9.87
C GLY A 6 53.83 -5.74 -11.32
N HIS A 7 54.82 -5.46 -12.16
CA HIS A 7 55.04 -6.15 -13.43
C HIS A 7 55.60 -7.55 -13.10
N MET A 8 55.08 -8.61 -13.72
CA MET A 8 55.68 -9.96 -13.90
C MET A 8 54.53 -10.91 -14.28
N THR A 9 54.55 -11.82 -15.25
CA THR A 9 55.52 -12.26 -16.26
C THR A 9 54.68 -12.97 -17.32
N ARG A 10 54.77 -12.58 -18.59
CA ARG A 10 54.19 -13.36 -19.70
C ARG A 10 55.13 -14.53 -19.99
N VAL A 11 54.76 -15.73 -19.59
CA VAL A 11 55.46 -16.97 -19.97
C VAL A 11 55.01 -17.33 -21.39
N LEU A 12 55.82 -16.97 -22.38
CA LEU A 12 55.70 -17.38 -23.77
C LEU A 12 56.55 -18.65 -23.94
N PHE A 13 55.93 -19.84 -23.94
CA PHE A 13 56.62 -21.08 -24.30
C PHE A 13 56.81 -21.14 -25.82
N CYS A 14 57.97 -20.69 -26.30
CA CYS A 14 58.49 -21.01 -27.63
C CYS A 14 59.05 -22.44 -27.60
N LEU A 15 58.37 -23.40 -28.23
CA LEU A 15 58.92 -24.72 -28.52
C LEU A 15 59.66 -24.67 -29.86
N ILE A 16 60.99 -24.57 -29.77
CA ILE A 16 61.92 -24.77 -30.89
C ILE A 16 62.05 -26.29 -31.11
N PHE A 17 61.72 -26.77 -32.31
CA PHE A 17 62.04 -28.12 -32.76
C PHE A 17 63.37 -28.04 -33.52
N LEU A 18 64.40 -28.72 -33.01
CA LEU A 18 65.65 -28.98 -33.73
C LEU A 18 65.46 -30.28 -34.54
N ALA A 19 65.52 -30.16 -35.87
CA ALA A 19 65.68 -31.29 -36.77
C ALA A 19 67.18 -31.63 -36.87
N ALA A 20 67.54 -32.88 -36.60
CA ALA A 20 68.88 -33.39 -36.87
C ALA A 20 69.00 -33.70 -38.37
N VAL A 21 69.89 -33.00 -39.06
CA VAL A 21 70.37 -33.31 -40.41
C VAL A 21 71.82 -33.76 -40.28
N GLY A 22 72.11 -34.99 -40.67
CA GLY A 22 73.46 -35.53 -40.81
C GLY A 22 73.53 -36.30 -42.11
N PHE A 23 74.08 -35.66 -43.12
CA PHE A 23 74.32 -36.17 -44.47
C PHE A 23 75.76 -36.70 -44.51
N LEU A 24 75.96 -37.98 -44.84
CA LEU A 24 77.24 -38.53 -45.32
C LEU A 24 76.93 -39.55 -46.41
N ALA A 25 77.41 -39.27 -47.62
CA ALA A 25 77.32 -40.16 -48.76
C ALA A 25 78.67 -40.86 -48.94
N PHE A 26 78.68 -42.19 -49.09
CA PHE A 26 79.50 -42.96 -50.04
C PHE A 26 79.05 -44.43 -50.09
N GLY A 27 78.77 -44.94 -51.30
CA GLY A 27 79.22 -46.26 -51.76
C GLY A 27 78.42 -47.55 -51.47
N ASN A 28 77.64 -47.96 -52.48
CA ASN A 28 77.41 -49.33 -53.00
C ASN A 28 76.48 -50.38 -52.32
N THR A 29 75.59 -50.85 -53.20
CA THR A 29 74.93 -52.17 -53.34
C THR A 29 73.90 -52.65 -52.29
N LYS A 30 72.65 -52.62 -52.76
CA LYS A 30 71.42 -53.32 -52.32
C LYS A 30 71.52 -54.20 -51.06
N GLU A 31 71.01 -53.65 -49.97
CA GLU A 31 69.90 -54.28 -49.23
C GLU A 31 68.79 -53.25 -49.10
N VAL A 32 67.64 -53.48 -49.72
CA VAL A 32 66.43 -52.72 -49.36
C VAL A 32 65.90 -53.38 -48.09
N GLN A 33 66.53 -53.09 -46.96
CA GLN A 33 65.90 -53.28 -45.67
C GLN A 33 64.61 -52.46 -45.73
N ALA A 34 63.46 -53.16 -45.76
CA ALA A 34 62.16 -52.52 -45.68
C ALA A 34 62.15 -51.71 -44.38
N ALA A 35 62.40 -50.40 -44.49
CA ALA A 35 62.27 -49.48 -43.38
C ALA A 35 60.90 -49.75 -42.75
N THR A 36 60.89 -50.24 -41.51
CA THR A 36 59.66 -50.43 -40.73
C THR A 36 58.87 -49.15 -40.85
N LYS A 37 57.74 -49.21 -41.56
CA LYS A 37 56.89 -48.05 -41.86
C LYS A 37 56.38 -47.48 -40.53
N THR A 38 57.11 -46.53 -39.96
CA THR A 38 56.69 -45.75 -38.81
C THR A 38 55.61 -44.78 -39.25
N GLU A 39 54.64 -44.51 -38.39
CA GLU A 39 53.64 -43.48 -38.65
C GLU A 39 54.24 -42.09 -38.38
N TYR A 40 53.91 -41.09 -39.19
CA TYR A 40 54.49 -39.74 -39.02
C TYR A 40 53.64 -38.64 -39.66
N PHE A 41 53.87 -37.40 -39.22
CA PHE A 41 53.32 -36.22 -39.89
C PHE A 41 54.14 -35.89 -41.14
N LYS A 42 53.45 -35.72 -42.28
CA LYS A 42 54.04 -35.30 -43.54
C LYS A 42 53.53 -33.91 -43.92
N HIS A 43 54.44 -33.02 -44.29
CA HIS A 43 54.11 -31.65 -44.72
C HIS A 43 54.41 -31.50 -46.21
N VAL A 44 53.45 -30.96 -46.98
CA VAL A 44 53.59 -30.71 -48.42
C VAL A 44 53.05 -29.32 -48.69
N GLY A 45 53.96 -28.36 -48.87
CA GLY A 45 53.61 -26.93 -48.81
C GLY A 45 52.91 -26.60 -47.50
N ASN A 46 51.87 -25.78 -47.54
CA ASN A 46 51.12 -25.37 -46.35
C ASN A 46 50.18 -26.45 -45.76
N LYS A 47 50.13 -27.65 -46.37
CA LYS A 47 49.23 -28.74 -45.96
C LYS A 47 49.96 -29.77 -45.11
N THR A 48 49.26 -30.27 -44.10
CA THR A 48 49.76 -31.31 -43.19
C THR A 48 48.91 -32.57 -43.32
N TYR A 49 49.57 -33.72 -43.35
CA TYR A 49 49.01 -35.07 -43.47
C TYR A 49 49.56 -35.95 -42.34
N TYR A 50 48.89 -37.05 -42.02
CA TYR A 50 49.46 -38.14 -41.22
C TYR A 50 49.57 -39.38 -42.10
N VAL A 51 50.74 -40.02 -42.11
CA VAL A 51 51.01 -41.22 -42.89
C VAL A 51 50.89 -42.41 -41.96
N ASP A 52 49.96 -43.31 -42.25
CA ASP A 52 49.74 -44.54 -41.49
C ASP A 52 50.82 -45.60 -41.81
N LYS A 53 50.92 -46.67 -41.02
CA LYS A 53 51.90 -47.76 -41.22
C LYS A 53 51.84 -48.41 -42.60
N ASN A 54 50.72 -48.32 -43.31
CA ASN A 54 50.62 -48.87 -44.67
C ASN A 54 51.19 -47.91 -45.74
N GLY A 55 51.56 -46.67 -45.38
CA GLY A 55 52.05 -45.61 -46.27
C GLY A 55 50.95 -44.73 -46.86
N SER A 56 49.68 -44.97 -46.51
CA SER A 56 48.54 -44.15 -46.95
C SER A 56 48.34 -42.93 -46.04
N TYR A 57 47.61 -41.93 -46.54
CA TYR A 57 47.23 -40.77 -45.73
C TYR A 57 46.02 -41.09 -44.85
N HIS A 58 46.18 -40.85 -43.55
CA HIS A 58 45.13 -41.01 -42.55
C HIS A 58 43.94 -40.09 -42.85
N LYS A 59 42.73 -40.60 -42.57
CA LYS A 59 41.47 -39.94 -42.87
C LYS A 59 40.55 -39.99 -41.65
N GLY A 60 39.93 -38.86 -41.31
CA GLY A 60 39.08 -38.75 -40.14
C GLY A 60 39.85 -38.50 -38.85
N TRP A 61 39.36 -39.04 -37.74
CA TRP A 61 39.86 -38.78 -36.40
C TRP A 61 41.16 -39.52 -36.10
N LEU A 62 42.17 -38.78 -35.65
CA LEU A 62 43.42 -39.34 -35.16
C LEU A 62 43.64 -38.89 -33.71
N THR A 63 43.95 -39.83 -32.82
CA THR A 63 44.35 -39.53 -31.44
C THR A 63 45.78 -40.01 -31.23
N LEU A 64 46.68 -39.09 -30.87
CA LEU A 64 48.08 -39.40 -30.55
C LEU A 64 48.34 -39.06 -29.10
N LYS A 65 49.12 -39.89 -28.41
CA LYS A 65 49.57 -39.63 -27.04
C LYS A 65 51.01 -39.13 -27.03
N LYS A 66 51.29 -38.10 -26.24
CA LYS A 66 52.64 -37.67 -25.89
C LYS A 66 52.71 -37.55 -24.37
N GLY A 67 53.42 -38.50 -23.74
CA GLY A 67 53.34 -38.69 -22.29
C GLY A 67 51.89 -38.96 -21.87
N ASN A 68 51.43 -38.25 -20.83
CA ASN A 68 50.07 -38.36 -20.31
C ASN A 68 49.03 -37.50 -21.06
N THR A 69 49.44 -36.77 -22.11
CA THR A 69 48.56 -35.88 -22.86
C THR A 69 48.11 -36.53 -24.17
N SER A 70 46.80 -36.58 -24.40
CA SER A 70 46.22 -37.00 -25.67
C SER A 70 45.94 -35.79 -26.55
N TYR A 71 46.41 -35.84 -27.80
CA TYR A 71 46.16 -34.85 -28.84
C TYR A 71 45.23 -35.45 -29.88
N LYS A 72 44.14 -34.74 -30.18
CA LYS A 72 43.17 -35.16 -31.20
C LYS A 72 43.27 -34.25 -32.43
N TYR A 73 43.30 -34.88 -33.59
CA TYR A 73 43.40 -34.26 -34.91
C TYR A 73 42.25 -34.78 -35.77
N TYR A 74 41.91 -34.02 -36.82
CA TYR A 74 40.91 -34.46 -37.79
C TYR A 74 41.39 -34.19 -39.21
N PHE A 75 41.41 -35.24 -40.02
CA PHE A 75 41.88 -35.22 -41.41
C PHE A 75 40.71 -35.34 -42.36
N ASN A 76 40.77 -34.61 -43.47
CA ASN A 76 39.77 -34.64 -44.53
C ASN A 76 39.57 -36.07 -45.04
N LYS A 77 38.33 -36.56 -44.99
CA LYS A 77 37.98 -37.94 -45.33
C LYS A 77 38.26 -38.30 -46.81
N THR A 78 38.36 -37.30 -47.68
CA THR A 78 38.67 -37.51 -49.11
C THR A 78 40.17 -37.38 -49.36
N THR A 79 40.77 -36.26 -48.93
CA THR A 79 42.13 -35.87 -49.34
C THR A 79 43.22 -36.22 -48.32
N GLY A 80 42.87 -36.51 -47.06
CA GLY A 80 43.83 -36.71 -45.97
C GLY A 80 44.49 -35.42 -45.45
N VAL A 81 44.07 -34.24 -45.91
CA VAL A 81 44.58 -32.95 -45.40
C VAL A 81 44.01 -32.67 -44.02
N MET A 82 44.86 -32.30 -43.06
CA MET A 82 44.42 -31.94 -41.70
C MET A 82 43.57 -30.68 -41.69
N TYR A 83 42.46 -30.71 -40.94
CA TYR A 83 41.63 -29.55 -40.70
C TYR A 83 42.23 -28.63 -39.63
N THR A 84 42.07 -27.32 -39.86
CA THR A 84 42.28 -26.26 -38.86
C THR A 84 41.07 -25.34 -38.86
N GLY A 85 40.83 -24.65 -37.75
CA GLY A 85 39.68 -23.77 -37.59
C GLY A 85 38.39 -24.50 -37.23
N TRP A 86 37.26 -23.91 -37.59
CA TRP A 86 35.93 -24.42 -37.28
C TRP A 86 35.55 -25.58 -38.19
N ILE A 87 35.03 -26.65 -37.59
CA ILE A 87 34.42 -27.75 -38.32
C ILE A 87 33.06 -28.10 -37.73
N SER A 88 32.10 -28.32 -38.62
CA SER A 88 30.77 -28.82 -38.29
C SER A 88 30.62 -30.23 -38.88
N ASP A 89 30.12 -31.17 -38.09
CA ASP A 89 29.68 -32.50 -38.56
C ASP A 89 28.16 -32.60 -38.75
N GLY A 90 27.47 -31.44 -38.80
CA GLY A 90 26.01 -31.34 -38.90
C GLY A 90 25.33 -31.14 -37.54
N THR A 91 25.81 -31.81 -36.48
CA THR A 91 25.22 -31.72 -35.13
C THR A 91 26.10 -30.92 -34.17
N ASN A 92 27.41 -31.14 -34.24
CA ASN A 92 28.40 -30.61 -33.32
C ASN A 92 29.36 -29.67 -34.04
N LEU A 93 29.62 -28.52 -33.41
CA LEU A 93 30.62 -27.58 -33.86
C LEU A 93 31.88 -27.77 -33.02
N ARG A 94 33.04 -27.89 -33.66
CA ARG A 94 34.34 -28.06 -33.01
C ARG A 94 35.34 -27.07 -33.56
N TYR A 95 36.39 -26.80 -32.78
CA TYR A 95 37.46 -25.93 -33.20
C TYR A 95 38.80 -26.65 -33.09
N PHE A 96 39.53 -26.67 -34.18
CA PHE A 96 40.94 -27.08 -34.21
C PHE A 96 41.77 -25.80 -34.23
N SER A 97 42.74 -25.69 -33.33
CA SER A 97 43.66 -24.55 -33.31
C SER A 97 44.27 -24.34 -34.69
N LYS A 98 44.62 -23.11 -35.04
CA LYS A 98 45.39 -22.83 -36.26
C LYS A 98 46.75 -22.32 -35.84
N ASN A 99 47.72 -23.22 -35.82
CA ASN A 99 49.11 -22.89 -35.55
C ASN A 99 49.89 -22.95 -36.86
N THR A 100 50.63 -21.90 -37.19
CA THR A 100 51.36 -21.80 -38.46
C THR A 100 52.84 -21.60 -38.14
N THR A 101 53.68 -22.46 -38.70
CA THR A 101 55.14 -22.27 -38.78
C THR A 101 55.49 -21.56 -40.09
N SER A 102 56.77 -21.28 -40.34
CA SER A 102 57.25 -20.81 -41.66
C SER A 102 56.80 -21.72 -42.80
N ASP A 103 56.66 -23.01 -42.53
CA ASP A 103 56.62 -24.04 -43.57
C ASP A 103 55.27 -24.76 -43.65
N TYR A 104 54.49 -24.82 -42.57
CA TYR A 104 53.22 -25.55 -42.54
C TYR A 104 52.24 -25.06 -41.47
N THR A 105 50.97 -25.48 -41.61
CA THR A 105 49.92 -25.20 -40.62
C THR A 105 49.43 -26.50 -39.98
N TYR A 106 49.22 -26.47 -38.66
CA TYR A 106 48.68 -27.59 -37.90
C TYR A 106 47.57 -27.18 -36.93
N GLY A 107 46.69 -28.15 -36.60
CA GLY A 107 45.59 -27.91 -35.69
C GLY A 107 45.31 -29.04 -34.72
N VAL A 108 45.13 -28.66 -33.46
CA VAL A 108 44.80 -29.55 -32.36
C VAL A 108 43.39 -29.23 -31.88
N LEU A 109 42.59 -30.26 -31.60
CA LEU A 109 41.25 -30.09 -31.06
C LEU A 109 41.27 -29.24 -29.77
N ALA A 110 40.47 -28.18 -29.75
CA ALA A 110 40.25 -27.39 -28.54
C ALA A 110 39.30 -28.11 -27.59
N THR A 111 39.66 -28.13 -26.30
CA THR A 111 38.89 -28.75 -25.21
C THR A 111 38.94 -27.88 -23.95
N GLY A 112 37.91 -27.91 -23.12
CA GLY A 112 37.75 -27.07 -21.95
C GLY A 112 37.51 -25.59 -22.28
N TRP A 113 37.76 -24.73 -21.29
CA TRP A 113 37.58 -23.28 -21.40
C TRP A 113 38.60 -22.64 -22.34
N ARG A 114 38.14 -21.77 -23.24
CA ARG A 114 38.98 -20.99 -24.14
C ARG A 114 38.51 -19.54 -24.17
N ALA A 115 39.43 -18.62 -23.91
CA ALA A 115 39.19 -17.19 -23.97
C ALA A 115 39.76 -16.59 -25.27
N ASN A 116 39.08 -15.59 -25.83
CA ASN A 116 39.68 -14.73 -26.84
C ASN A 116 40.53 -13.61 -26.18
N ALA A 117 41.15 -12.76 -26.98
CA ALA A 117 41.95 -11.63 -26.50
C ALA A 117 41.15 -10.59 -25.70
N LYS A 118 39.82 -10.56 -25.85
CA LYS A 118 38.90 -9.67 -25.12
C LYS A 118 38.40 -10.28 -23.79
N GLY A 119 38.75 -11.54 -23.52
CA GLY A 119 38.31 -12.28 -22.34
C GLY A 119 36.97 -13.01 -22.52
N ASP A 120 36.34 -12.97 -23.69
CA ASP A 120 35.12 -13.74 -23.95
C ASP A 120 35.46 -15.23 -23.97
N LYS A 121 34.70 -16.03 -23.22
CA LYS A 121 34.96 -17.46 -23.03
C LYS A 121 34.00 -18.32 -23.84
N ARG A 122 34.53 -19.41 -24.40
CA ARG A 122 33.77 -20.58 -24.90
C ARG A 122 34.16 -21.79 -24.08
N TYR A 123 33.30 -22.80 -24.09
CA TYR A 123 33.63 -24.11 -23.55
C TYR A 123 33.51 -25.15 -24.65
N PHE A 124 34.53 -26.00 -24.76
CA PHE A 124 34.53 -27.18 -25.62
C PHE A 124 34.55 -28.42 -24.72
N ALA A 125 33.71 -29.41 -24.97
CA ALA A 125 33.66 -30.62 -24.15
C ALA A 125 35.05 -31.27 -24.07
N THR A 126 35.41 -31.75 -22.88
CA THR A 126 36.77 -32.24 -22.61
C THR A 126 37.11 -33.50 -23.38
N GLU A 127 36.10 -34.33 -23.66
CA GLU A 127 36.29 -35.60 -24.35
C GLU A 127 36.48 -35.42 -25.87
N TRP A 128 35.53 -34.77 -26.55
CA TRP A 128 35.50 -34.71 -28.01
C TRP A 128 35.34 -33.29 -28.57
N GLY A 129 35.52 -32.26 -27.74
CA GLY A 129 35.65 -30.87 -28.18
C GLY A 129 34.38 -30.25 -28.75
N GLU A 130 33.20 -30.81 -28.46
CA GLU A 130 31.92 -30.22 -28.82
C GLU A 130 31.77 -28.83 -28.19
N LEU A 131 31.51 -27.80 -29.00
CA LEU A 131 31.25 -26.46 -28.50
C LEU A 131 29.93 -26.44 -27.71
N ALA A 132 30.00 -26.00 -26.45
CA ALA A 132 28.82 -25.73 -25.65
C ALA A 132 27.99 -24.58 -26.24
N ARG A 133 26.69 -24.82 -26.42
CA ARG A 133 25.70 -23.88 -26.95
C ARG A 133 24.42 -24.02 -26.14
N GLY A 134 23.83 -22.90 -25.72
CA GLY A 134 22.70 -22.92 -24.79
C GLY A 134 23.13 -23.29 -23.37
N TRP A 135 22.27 -24.03 -22.65
CA TRP A 135 22.54 -24.43 -21.28
C TRP A 135 23.56 -25.57 -21.20
N ALA A 136 24.54 -25.45 -20.32
CA ALA A 136 25.47 -26.53 -20.00
C ALA A 136 25.81 -26.51 -18.51
N THR A 137 26.01 -27.71 -17.93
CA THR A 137 26.54 -27.86 -16.57
C THR A 137 28.02 -28.23 -16.68
N ILE A 138 28.89 -27.40 -16.13
CA ILE A 138 30.34 -27.56 -16.17
C ILE A 138 30.84 -27.41 -14.74
N ASP A 139 31.59 -28.40 -14.25
CA ASP A 139 32.13 -28.43 -12.88
C ASP A 139 31.06 -28.18 -11.79
N GLY A 140 29.85 -28.73 -12.01
CA GLY A 140 28.70 -28.58 -11.10
C GLY A 140 27.93 -27.26 -11.21
N ALA A 141 28.42 -26.28 -11.97
CA ALA A 141 27.76 -24.99 -12.18
C ALA A 141 27.00 -24.96 -13.52
N LYS A 142 25.83 -24.31 -13.53
CA LYS A 142 25.08 -24.06 -14.78
C LYS A 142 25.60 -22.79 -15.46
N HIS A 143 25.89 -22.88 -16.76
CA HIS A 143 26.31 -21.79 -17.62
C HIS A 143 25.34 -21.66 -18.80
N TYR A 144 25.27 -20.47 -19.40
CA TYR A 144 24.50 -20.26 -20.62
C TYR A 144 25.38 -19.67 -21.71
N PHE A 145 25.37 -20.31 -22.87
CA PHE A 145 26.16 -19.95 -24.04
C PHE A 145 25.25 -19.49 -25.16
N ASN A 146 25.69 -18.47 -25.91
CA ASN A 146 25.03 -18.02 -27.12
C ASN A 146 24.90 -19.19 -28.11
N LYS A 147 23.67 -19.47 -28.55
CA LYS A 147 23.36 -20.65 -29.37
C LYS A 147 24.03 -20.66 -30.75
N SER A 148 24.42 -19.49 -31.26
CA SER A 148 25.05 -19.36 -32.58
C SER A 148 26.58 -19.31 -32.47
N THR A 149 27.10 -18.55 -31.52
CA THR A 149 28.54 -18.28 -31.42
C THR A 149 29.25 -19.10 -30.35
N GLY A 150 28.53 -19.69 -29.40
CA GLY A 150 29.08 -20.40 -28.25
C GLY A 150 29.78 -19.52 -27.22
N TRP A 151 29.65 -18.19 -27.31
CA TRP A 151 30.16 -17.28 -26.28
C TRP A 151 29.33 -17.42 -25.00
N MET A 152 30.00 -17.55 -23.86
CA MET A 152 29.38 -17.61 -22.55
C MET A 152 28.78 -16.25 -22.18
N TYR A 153 27.55 -16.26 -21.67
CA TYR A 153 26.96 -15.08 -21.05
C TYR A 153 27.45 -14.89 -19.62
N THR A 154 27.64 -13.63 -19.23
CA THR A 154 27.89 -13.21 -17.85
C THR A 154 26.93 -12.09 -17.47
N LYS A 155 26.84 -11.75 -16.17
CA LYS A 155 25.97 -10.71 -15.62
C LYS A 155 24.49 -10.96 -15.94
N TRP A 156 23.71 -9.91 -16.13
CA TRP A 156 22.27 -9.99 -16.35
C TRP A 156 21.95 -10.54 -17.74
N VAL A 157 21.13 -11.59 -17.77
CA VAL A 157 20.59 -12.18 -19.00
C VAL A 157 19.08 -12.22 -18.88
N LYS A 158 18.38 -11.69 -19.89
CA LYS A 158 16.93 -11.80 -20.06
C LYS A 158 16.63 -12.86 -21.11
N ASP A 159 15.81 -13.85 -20.78
CA ASP A 159 15.34 -14.83 -21.76
C ASP A 159 14.14 -14.30 -22.57
N ALA A 160 13.74 -15.06 -23.59
CA ALA A 160 12.64 -14.69 -24.49
C ALA A 160 11.27 -14.61 -23.77
N ALA A 161 11.11 -15.31 -22.65
CA ALA A 161 9.91 -15.24 -21.81
C ALA A 161 9.96 -14.03 -20.84
N GLY A 162 11.03 -13.24 -20.88
CA GLY A 162 11.22 -12.05 -20.07
C GLY A 162 11.81 -12.30 -18.69
N ASN A 163 12.23 -13.52 -18.38
CA ASN A 163 12.83 -13.85 -17.09
C ASN A 163 14.29 -13.40 -17.04
N TYR A 164 14.66 -12.79 -15.92
CA TYR A 164 16.05 -12.39 -15.66
C TYR A 164 16.79 -13.45 -14.88
N ARG A 165 18.06 -13.67 -15.24
CA ARG A 165 19.04 -14.45 -14.49
C ARG A 165 20.31 -13.64 -14.35
N TYR A 166 21.11 -13.95 -13.33
CA TYR A 166 22.41 -13.32 -13.16
C TYR A 166 23.49 -14.39 -13.18
N PHE A 167 24.49 -14.22 -14.03
CA PHE A 167 25.65 -15.08 -14.16
C PHE A 167 26.86 -14.36 -13.60
N ASP A 168 27.73 -15.10 -12.94
CA ASP A 168 28.94 -14.56 -12.35
C ASP A 168 29.81 -13.83 -13.39
N PRO A 169 30.25 -12.58 -13.13
CA PRO A 169 31.02 -11.80 -14.11
C PRO A 169 32.33 -12.45 -14.55
N GLU A 170 32.94 -13.29 -13.72
CA GLU A 170 34.26 -13.87 -13.96
C GLU A 170 34.18 -15.31 -14.47
N THR A 171 33.36 -16.11 -13.81
CA THR A 171 33.23 -17.56 -14.05
C THR A 171 32.05 -17.88 -14.98
N GLY A 172 31.05 -16.99 -15.06
CA GLY A 172 29.80 -17.24 -15.78
C GLY A 172 28.91 -18.30 -15.16
N ALA A 173 29.17 -18.72 -13.92
CA ALA A 173 28.29 -19.60 -13.18
C ALA A 173 26.96 -18.88 -12.87
N MET A 174 25.83 -19.52 -13.11
CA MET A 174 24.50 -18.97 -12.82
C MET A 174 24.29 -18.86 -11.31
N TYR A 175 23.92 -17.68 -10.83
CA TYR A 175 23.52 -17.50 -9.44
C TYR A 175 22.13 -18.07 -9.16
N THR A 176 21.99 -18.64 -7.96
CA THR A 176 20.73 -19.12 -7.41
C THR A 176 20.62 -18.70 -5.94
N GLY A 177 19.40 -18.69 -5.38
CA GLY A 177 19.18 -18.30 -3.99
C GLY A 177 19.38 -16.80 -3.72
N TRP A 178 19.77 -16.47 -2.49
CA TRP A 178 19.95 -15.09 -2.05
C TRP A 178 21.21 -14.46 -2.62
N ARG A 179 21.09 -13.20 -3.04
CA ARG A 179 22.23 -12.41 -3.48
C ARG A 179 22.18 -10.99 -2.94
N TYR A 180 23.36 -10.52 -2.52
CA TYR A 180 23.56 -9.26 -1.81
C TYR A 180 24.54 -8.39 -2.61
N TRP A 181 24.17 -7.14 -2.85
CA TRP A 181 25.00 -6.11 -3.45
C TRP A 181 24.82 -4.82 -2.66
N GLY A 182 25.63 -4.62 -1.63
CA GLY A 182 25.42 -3.56 -0.65
C GLY A 182 24.06 -3.73 0.05
N THR A 183 23.23 -2.70 0.00
CA THR A 183 21.87 -2.72 0.59
C THR A 183 20.84 -3.44 -0.29
N GLN A 184 21.19 -3.75 -1.54
CA GLN A 184 20.28 -4.41 -2.47
C GLN A 184 20.31 -5.92 -2.27
N LYS A 185 19.14 -6.51 -2.00
CA LYS A 185 18.95 -7.95 -1.83
C LYS A 185 18.02 -8.47 -2.92
N ARG A 186 18.41 -9.53 -3.61
CA ARG A 186 17.59 -10.22 -4.61
C ARG A 186 17.54 -11.71 -4.29
N TYR A 187 16.50 -12.38 -4.79
CA TYR A 187 16.36 -13.81 -4.65
C TYR A 187 16.15 -14.46 -6.01
N PHE A 188 16.89 -15.52 -6.28
CA PHE A 188 16.86 -16.30 -7.51
C PHE A 188 16.36 -17.71 -7.20
N ASN A 189 15.53 -18.26 -8.07
CA ASN A 189 15.06 -19.63 -7.94
C ASN A 189 16.24 -20.61 -7.87
N LYS A 190 16.20 -21.50 -6.86
CA LYS A 190 17.30 -22.43 -6.55
C LYS A 190 17.64 -23.39 -7.68
N THR A 191 16.69 -23.67 -8.57
CA THR A 191 16.84 -24.65 -9.67
C THR A 191 17.03 -23.98 -11.02
N SER A 192 16.19 -22.99 -11.33
CA SER A 192 16.15 -22.35 -12.65
C SER A 192 17.00 -21.09 -12.74
N GLY A 193 17.42 -20.51 -11.61
CA GLY A 193 18.14 -19.23 -11.55
C GLY A 193 17.31 -18.02 -11.95
N VAL A 194 16.01 -18.18 -12.18
CA VAL A 194 15.10 -17.05 -12.47
C VAL A 194 15.01 -16.15 -11.25
N MET A 195 15.27 -14.86 -11.43
CA MET A 195 15.09 -13.83 -10.41
C MET A 195 13.61 -13.68 -10.08
N TYR A 196 13.26 -13.74 -8.79
CA TYR A 196 11.90 -13.49 -8.37
C TYR A 196 11.54 -12.00 -8.42
N THR A 197 10.28 -11.74 -8.72
CA THR A 197 9.61 -10.45 -8.58
C THR A 197 8.21 -10.69 -8.02
N GLY A 198 7.63 -9.68 -7.38
CA GLY A 198 6.37 -9.78 -6.67
C GLY A 198 6.49 -10.37 -5.27
N TRP A 199 5.35 -10.84 -4.77
CA TRP A 199 5.22 -11.50 -3.49
C TRP A 199 5.84 -12.89 -3.51
N ILE A 200 6.59 -13.24 -2.47
CA ILE A 200 7.12 -14.58 -2.23
C ILE A 200 6.78 -14.98 -0.80
N SER A 201 6.17 -16.16 -0.66
CA SER A 201 6.08 -16.87 0.62
C SER A 201 7.14 -17.97 0.67
N ASP A 202 7.89 -18.04 1.77
CA ASP A 202 8.79 -19.17 2.08
C ASP A 202 8.25 -20.04 3.24
N GLY A 203 6.93 -20.09 3.38
CA GLY A 203 6.25 -20.77 4.47
C GLY A 203 5.72 -19.74 5.47
N THR A 204 6.54 -19.35 6.44
CA THR A 204 6.16 -18.39 7.48
C THR A 204 6.42 -16.93 7.10
N ASN A 205 7.39 -16.64 6.24
CA ASN A 205 7.71 -15.27 5.88
C ASN A 205 7.13 -14.89 4.52
N LEU A 206 6.45 -13.75 4.49
CA LEU A 206 6.03 -13.10 3.27
C LEU A 206 6.99 -11.95 2.97
N ARG A 207 7.53 -11.90 1.75
CA ARG A 207 8.39 -10.81 1.28
C ARG A 207 7.88 -10.28 -0.06
N TYR A 208 8.30 -9.08 -0.42
CA TYR A 208 8.03 -8.51 -1.74
C TYR A 208 9.32 -8.14 -2.45
N PHE A 209 9.44 -8.49 -3.72
CA PHE A 209 10.55 -8.12 -4.59
C PHE A 209 10.01 -7.22 -5.70
N ARG A 210 10.54 -6.01 -5.84
CA ARG A 210 9.96 -4.97 -6.70
C ARG A 210 9.71 -5.44 -8.13
N LYS A 211 8.51 -5.21 -8.66
CA LYS A 211 8.14 -5.47 -10.05
C LYS A 211 8.40 -4.26 -10.93
N PRO A 212 8.40 -4.45 -12.26
CA PRO A 212 8.29 -3.33 -13.16
C PRO A 212 7.00 -2.54 -12.95
N GLY A 213 7.12 -1.23 -12.74
CA GLY A 213 5.98 -0.33 -12.57
C GLY A 213 5.66 0.11 -11.14
N ASP A 214 6.33 -0.42 -10.11
CA ASP A 214 6.06 -0.09 -8.68
C ASP A 214 6.47 1.34 -8.22
N SER A 215 6.65 2.30 -9.14
CA SER A 215 6.95 3.75 -8.99
C SER A 215 8.42 4.27 -9.05
N LEU A 216 8.50 5.45 -9.70
CA LEU A 216 9.53 6.48 -9.98
C LEU A 216 10.98 6.16 -10.38
N ASN A 217 11.53 4.96 -10.19
CA ASN A 217 12.87 4.64 -10.74
C ASN A 217 12.93 3.22 -11.32
N SER A 218 12.77 3.12 -12.64
CA SER A 218 12.74 1.92 -13.47
C SER A 218 14.06 1.12 -13.56
N LEU A 219 14.86 1.01 -12.49
CA LEU A 219 16.07 0.17 -12.47
C LEU A 219 16.18 -0.77 -11.25
N ASN A 220 15.19 -0.76 -10.36
CA ASN A 220 15.24 -1.49 -9.08
C ASN A 220 14.45 -2.81 -9.04
N TYR A 221 14.17 -3.40 -10.21
CA TYR A 221 13.43 -4.67 -10.34
C TYR A 221 14.04 -5.79 -9.50
N GLY A 222 13.25 -6.66 -8.89
CA GLY A 222 13.73 -7.80 -8.12
C GLY A 222 14.52 -7.45 -6.87
N ILE A 223 14.66 -6.18 -6.50
CA ILE A 223 15.19 -5.78 -5.19
C ILE A 223 14.09 -5.97 -4.15
N MET A 224 14.42 -6.67 -3.08
CA MET A 224 13.55 -6.86 -1.93
C MET A 224 13.08 -5.51 -1.35
N ALA A 225 11.79 -5.38 -1.10
CA ALA A 225 11.21 -4.25 -0.40
C ALA A 225 11.56 -4.31 1.09
N THR A 226 11.80 -3.14 1.65
CA THR A 226 12.14 -2.91 3.06
C THR A 226 11.49 -1.60 3.50
N GLY A 227 11.23 -1.46 4.80
CA GLY A 227 10.54 -0.30 5.35
C GLY A 227 9.10 -0.15 4.87
N LEU A 228 8.59 1.08 4.95
CA LEU A 228 7.27 1.42 4.40
C LEU A 228 7.33 1.42 2.87
N ALA A 229 6.49 0.60 2.23
CA ALA A 229 6.45 0.47 0.78
C ALA A 229 5.03 0.28 0.27
N LYS A 230 4.79 0.67 -0.98
CA LYS A 230 3.49 0.55 -1.67
C LYS A 230 3.58 -0.41 -2.87
N PRO A 231 3.76 -1.73 -2.64
CA PRO A 231 3.93 -2.73 -3.70
C PRO A 231 2.68 -2.90 -4.60
N THR A 232 1.51 -2.44 -4.16
CA THR A 232 0.25 -2.50 -4.92
C THR A 232 -0.51 -1.18 -4.73
N VAL A 233 -1.83 -1.21 -4.52
CA VAL A 233 -2.62 -0.04 -4.15
C VAL A 233 -2.46 0.34 -2.66
N ASN A 234 -2.03 -0.59 -1.80
CA ASN A 234 -1.93 -0.39 -0.36
C ASN A 234 -0.48 -0.24 0.11
N TYR A 235 -0.30 0.46 1.22
CA TYR A 235 0.98 0.51 1.94
C TYR A 235 1.12 -0.69 2.87
N TYR A 236 2.37 -1.14 3.02
CA TYR A 236 2.81 -2.23 3.88
C TYR A 236 4.12 -1.85 4.53
N TYR A 237 4.46 -2.49 5.65
CA TYR A 237 5.77 -2.36 6.26
C TYR A 237 6.53 -3.68 6.17
N PHE A 238 7.73 -3.62 5.61
CA PHE A 238 8.66 -4.75 5.55
C PHE A 238 9.81 -4.49 6.52
N ASP A 239 10.20 -5.50 7.29
CA ASP A 239 11.35 -5.40 8.18
C ASP A 239 12.61 -4.97 7.39
N THR A 240 13.37 -4.03 7.94
CA THR A 240 14.45 -3.38 7.18
C THR A 240 15.66 -4.28 6.97
N GLY A 241 15.87 -5.26 7.85
CA GLY A 241 16.93 -6.26 7.72
C GLY A 241 16.52 -7.44 6.84
N SER A 242 15.41 -8.08 7.18
CA SER A 242 14.97 -9.35 6.62
C SER A 242 14.00 -9.23 5.45
N GLY A 243 13.36 -8.06 5.27
CA GLY A 243 12.31 -7.83 4.28
C GLY A 243 11.00 -8.57 4.55
N VAL A 244 10.86 -9.17 5.72
CA VAL A 244 9.64 -9.90 6.12
C VAL A 244 8.53 -8.89 6.37
N LEU A 245 7.35 -9.15 5.80
CA LEU A 245 6.17 -8.32 5.99
C LEU A 245 5.77 -8.31 7.47
N PHE A 246 5.59 -7.12 8.02
CA PHE A 246 4.93 -6.93 9.31
C PHE A 246 3.42 -7.04 9.11
N THR A 247 2.83 -8.08 9.69
CA THR A 247 1.46 -8.49 9.36
C THR A 247 0.39 -7.81 10.21
N GLY A 248 0.72 -7.18 11.33
CA GLY A 248 -0.31 -6.52 12.12
C GLY A 248 0.15 -5.75 13.35
N GLY A 249 -0.67 -4.80 13.77
CA GLY A 249 -0.50 -4.02 14.99
C GLY A 249 0.11 -2.63 14.76
N ARG A 250 0.42 -1.96 15.87
CA ARG A 250 1.02 -0.62 15.87
C ARG A 250 2.50 -0.69 15.52
N LYS A 251 2.98 0.27 14.73
CA LYS A 251 4.39 0.43 14.38
C LYS A 251 4.78 1.90 14.36
N VAL A 252 5.88 2.22 15.04
CA VAL A 252 6.52 3.54 14.98
C VAL A 252 7.52 3.55 13.83
N ILE A 253 7.38 4.50 12.92
CA ILE A 253 8.29 4.70 11.78
C ILE A 253 8.63 6.19 11.73
N ASN A 254 9.92 6.53 11.89
CA ASN A 254 10.40 7.92 11.91
C ASN A 254 9.62 8.82 12.89
N GLY A 255 9.31 8.31 14.09
CA GLY A 255 8.56 9.03 15.12
C GLY A 255 7.03 9.05 14.94
N ASN A 256 6.51 8.59 13.81
CA ASN A 256 5.07 8.56 13.55
C ASN A 256 4.48 7.17 13.84
N ASN A 257 3.28 7.14 14.42
CA ASN A 257 2.53 5.91 14.69
C ASN A 257 1.66 5.52 13.49
N TYR A 258 1.80 4.28 13.06
CA TYR A 258 1.01 3.63 12.02
C TYR A 258 0.35 2.38 12.57
N TYR A 259 -0.73 1.95 11.93
CA TYR A 259 -1.35 0.67 12.21
C TYR A 259 -1.41 -0.16 10.93
N PHE A 260 -0.97 -1.42 11.02
CA PHE A 260 -1.09 -2.40 9.96
C PHE A 260 -2.12 -3.42 10.38
N ASP A 261 -3.11 -3.69 9.54
CA ASP A 261 -4.27 -4.47 9.93
C ASP A 261 -4.03 -5.98 9.71
N PRO A 262 -3.96 -6.80 10.78
CA PRO A 262 -3.80 -8.24 10.66
C PRO A 262 -4.95 -8.93 9.92
N LYS A 263 -6.18 -8.41 10.03
CA LYS A 263 -7.35 -8.97 9.33
C LYS A 263 -7.29 -8.71 7.84
N ASN A 264 -6.50 -7.72 7.42
CA ASN A 264 -6.34 -7.30 6.04
C ASN A 264 -4.91 -7.54 5.52
N ASN A 265 -4.24 -8.60 5.99
CA ASN A 265 -2.91 -9.03 5.54
C ASN A 265 -1.82 -7.97 5.70
N GLY A 266 -1.85 -7.20 6.79
CA GLY A 266 -0.85 -6.17 7.09
C GLY A 266 -0.95 -4.93 6.20
N ARG A 267 -2.12 -4.65 5.61
CA ARG A 267 -2.37 -3.37 4.94
C ARG A 267 -2.35 -2.25 5.97
N MET A 268 -1.68 -1.14 5.65
CA MET A 268 -1.70 0.06 6.47
C MET A 268 -3.11 0.62 6.56
N LEU A 269 -3.58 0.89 7.77
CA LEU A 269 -4.91 1.44 8.02
C LEU A 269 -4.95 2.94 7.71
N HIS A 270 -6.07 3.34 7.14
CA HIS A 270 -6.52 4.72 7.04
C HIS A 270 -7.92 4.80 7.67
N GLY A 271 -8.17 5.81 8.49
CA GLY A 271 -9.44 6.00 9.19
C GLY A 271 -9.45 5.45 10.62
N TRP A 272 -10.63 5.03 11.06
CA TRP A 272 -10.90 4.65 12.44
C TRP A 272 -10.35 3.26 12.80
N LEU A 273 -9.79 3.17 14.01
CA LEU A 273 -9.45 1.94 14.70
C LEU A 273 -10.15 1.93 16.07
N GLU A 274 -10.77 0.82 16.41
CA GLU A 274 -11.31 0.59 17.75
C GLU A 274 -10.58 -0.60 18.40
N GLU A 275 -9.94 -0.34 19.55
CA GLU A 275 -9.17 -1.32 20.33
C GLU A 275 -9.47 -1.07 21.81
N ASP A 276 -9.86 -2.12 22.56
CA ASP A 276 -10.15 -2.06 23.99
C ASP A 276 -11.14 -0.94 24.40
N GLY A 277 -12.20 -0.74 23.60
CA GLY A 277 -13.22 0.29 23.82
C GLY A 277 -12.74 1.74 23.56
N LYS A 278 -11.50 1.92 23.07
CA LYS A 278 -10.93 3.22 22.72
C LYS A 278 -10.90 3.36 21.19
N LYS A 279 -11.16 4.58 20.72
CA LYS A 279 -11.11 4.94 19.30
C LYS A 279 -9.84 5.72 18.99
N TYR A 280 -9.25 5.43 17.83
CA TYR A 280 -8.08 6.11 17.27
C TYR A 280 -8.36 6.42 15.81
N TYR A 281 -7.72 7.46 15.27
CA TYR A 281 -7.88 7.83 13.87
C TYR A 281 -6.54 7.96 13.17
N PHE A 282 -6.40 7.30 12.02
CA PHE A 282 -5.22 7.33 11.16
C PHE A 282 -5.54 8.16 9.92
N GLY A 283 -4.76 9.21 9.66
CA GLY A 283 -4.99 10.12 8.54
C GLY A 283 -4.82 9.47 7.17
N SER A 284 -5.01 10.25 6.10
CA SER A 284 -4.82 9.80 4.72
C SER A 284 -3.39 9.36 4.41
N ASN A 285 -2.40 9.82 5.17
CA ASN A 285 -1.01 9.37 5.12
C ASN A 285 -0.72 8.16 6.03
N GLY A 286 -1.72 7.65 6.75
CA GLY A 286 -1.61 6.53 7.69
C GLY A 286 -1.06 6.89 9.06
N VAL A 287 -0.77 8.16 9.33
CA VAL A 287 -0.25 8.61 10.64
C VAL A 287 -1.40 8.80 11.61
N MET A 288 -1.28 8.23 12.81
CA MET A 288 -2.24 8.39 13.90
C MET A 288 -2.33 9.85 14.35
N TYR A 289 -3.55 10.36 14.53
CA TYR A 289 -3.78 11.68 15.11
C TYR A 289 -3.52 11.63 16.62
N VAL A 290 -2.76 12.62 17.11
CA VAL A 290 -2.40 12.82 18.52
C VAL A 290 -2.34 14.31 18.81
N ASN A 291 -2.61 14.71 20.06
CA ASN A 291 -2.52 16.09 20.55
C ASN A 291 -3.19 17.14 19.63
N LYS A 292 -4.39 16.83 19.12
CA LYS A 292 -5.09 17.72 18.20
C LYS A 292 -6.60 17.53 18.24
N THR A 293 -7.32 18.54 17.75
CA THR A 293 -8.74 18.44 17.41
C THR A 293 -8.89 18.31 15.90
N ALA A 294 -9.79 17.46 15.42
CA ALA A 294 -10.09 17.31 14.00
C ALA A 294 -11.57 17.02 13.76
N THR A 295 -12.10 17.56 12.65
CA THR A 295 -13.45 17.23 12.18
C THR A 295 -13.40 16.00 11.28
N ILE A 296 -14.11 14.95 11.66
CA ILE A 296 -14.16 13.67 10.94
C ILE A 296 -15.63 13.31 10.74
N SER A 297 -16.05 13.16 9.48
CA SER A 297 -17.46 12.91 9.12
C SER A 297 -18.44 13.92 9.75
N GLY A 298 -18.07 15.20 9.77
CA GLY A 298 -18.89 16.30 10.31
C GLY A 298 -18.80 16.49 11.83
N GLN A 299 -18.26 15.52 12.57
CA GLN A 299 -18.14 15.58 14.03
C GLN A 299 -16.75 16.03 14.46
N SER A 300 -16.67 16.85 15.51
CA SER A 300 -15.40 17.32 16.09
C SER A 300 -14.88 16.31 17.12
N TRP A 301 -13.64 15.85 16.97
CA TRP A 301 -12.99 14.90 17.86
C TRP A 301 -11.68 15.48 18.40
N THR A 302 -11.42 15.30 19.69
CA THR A 302 -10.14 15.64 20.33
C THR A 302 -9.34 14.36 20.56
N PHE A 303 -8.07 14.36 20.16
CA PHE A 303 -7.13 13.25 20.30
C PHE A 303 -6.07 13.61 21.33
N ASP A 304 -5.93 12.79 22.37
CA ASP A 304 -4.92 12.98 23.41
C ASP A 304 -3.49 12.62 22.93
N SER A 305 -2.51 12.64 23.83
CA SER A 305 -1.11 12.31 23.54
C SER A 305 -0.89 10.85 23.13
N ASN A 306 -1.82 9.96 23.48
CA ASN A 306 -1.84 8.55 23.11
C ASN A 306 -2.71 8.27 21.88
N GLY A 307 -3.38 9.30 21.35
CA GLY A 307 -4.28 9.24 20.21
C GLY A 307 -5.69 8.76 20.53
N VAL A 308 -6.06 8.67 21.81
CA VAL A 308 -7.42 8.29 22.21
C VAL A 308 -8.36 9.42 21.84
N ALA A 309 -9.38 9.09 21.04
CA ALA A 309 -10.34 10.03 20.52
C ALA A 309 -11.51 10.23 21.50
N THR A 310 -11.81 11.49 21.79
CA THR A 310 -13.00 11.93 22.54
C THR A 310 -13.88 12.77 21.62
N LEU A 311 -15.17 12.43 21.52
CA LEU A 311 -16.13 13.21 20.75
C LEU A 311 -16.43 14.53 21.49
N ASN A 312 -16.24 15.65 20.80
CA ASN A 312 -16.67 16.95 21.30
C ASN A 312 -18.17 17.10 21.02
N LYS A 313 -19.01 16.99 22.06
CA LYS A 313 -20.48 17.12 21.95
C LYS A 313 -20.90 18.50 21.44
N TYR A 314 -20.08 19.51 21.68
CA TYR A 314 -20.27 20.89 21.26
C TYR A 314 -18.92 21.59 21.05
N THR A 315 -18.94 22.70 20.33
CA THR A 315 -17.79 23.61 20.13
C THR A 315 -18.23 25.05 20.32
N THR A 316 -17.35 25.98 20.66
CA THR A 316 -17.67 27.42 20.69
C THR A 316 -17.13 28.11 19.45
N ASP A 317 -17.89 29.03 18.85
CA ASP A 317 -17.39 29.91 17.80
C ASP A 317 -16.59 31.09 18.37
N GLY A 318 -15.97 31.89 17.51
CA GLY A 318 -15.19 33.06 17.91
C GLY A 318 -15.98 34.18 18.60
N ASN A 319 -17.31 34.09 18.61
CA ASN A 319 -18.23 35.04 19.26
C ASN A 319 -18.82 34.47 20.56
N GLY A 320 -18.37 33.28 21.00
CA GLY A 320 -18.86 32.62 22.21
C GLY A 320 -20.16 31.83 22.04
N ASN A 321 -20.77 31.78 20.85
CA ASN A 321 -21.95 30.93 20.64
C ASN A 321 -21.53 29.46 20.62
N VAL A 322 -22.42 28.60 21.11
CA VAL A 322 -22.18 27.15 21.11
C VAL A 322 -22.67 26.56 19.79
N ARG A 323 -21.93 25.61 19.24
CA ARG A 323 -22.31 24.84 18.05
C ARG A 323 -22.39 23.37 18.40
N VAL A 324 -23.53 22.76 18.10
CA VAL A 324 -23.78 21.32 18.25
C VAL A 324 -24.04 20.70 16.88
N TYR A 325 -23.67 19.42 16.71
CA TYR A 325 -23.92 18.70 15.46
C TYR A 325 -24.95 17.59 15.71
N GLU A 326 -26.10 17.69 15.06
CA GLU A 326 -27.20 16.73 15.11
C GLU A 326 -27.85 16.68 13.72
N ASN A 327 -28.46 15.54 13.35
CA ASN A 327 -29.17 15.41 12.08
C ASN A 327 -28.39 15.83 10.82
N GLY A 328 -27.08 15.62 10.84
CA GLY A 328 -26.22 15.93 9.70
C GLY A 328 -25.86 17.41 9.52
N ARG A 329 -26.20 18.29 10.47
CA ARG A 329 -25.88 19.72 10.39
C ARG A 329 -25.51 20.35 11.74
N TYR A 330 -24.97 21.56 11.68
CA TYR A 330 -24.67 22.34 12.88
C TYR A 330 -25.84 23.25 13.27
N TYR A 331 -26.17 23.27 14.56
CA TYR A 331 -27.07 24.24 15.17
C TYR A 331 -26.27 25.18 16.06
N THR A 332 -26.63 26.46 16.05
CA THR A 332 -26.05 27.47 16.93
C THR A 332 -26.95 27.64 18.14
N LEU A 333 -26.39 27.50 19.34
CA LEU A 333 -27.06 27.71 20.61
C LEU A 333 -26.53 28.98 21.28
N GLU A 334 -27.35 29.57 22.13
CA GLU A 334 -26.98 30.69 23.00
C GLU A 334 -25.82 30.29 23.95
N PRO A 335 -24.91 31.22 24.29
CA PRO A 335 -23.80 30.96 25.23
C PRO A 335 -24.24 30.40 26.59
N GLU A 336 -25.47 30.72 27.00
CA GLU A 336 -26.10 30.28 28.24
C GLU A 336 -26.22 28.75 28.35
N PHE A 337 -26.17 28.03 27.22
CA PHE A 337 -26.11 26.57 27.25
C PHE A 337 -24.94 26.05 28.12
N LEU A 338 -23.80 26.76 28.10
CA LEU A 338 -22.62 26.41 28.90
C LEU A 338 -22.64 27.02 30.30
N SER A 339 -23.22 28.21 30.48
CA SER A 339 -23.19 28.92 31.76
C SER A 339 -24.34 28.53 32.70
N HIS A 340 -25.48 28.09 32.17
CA HIS A 340 -26.60 27.66 32.96
C HIS A 340 -26.32 26.32 33.65
N PRO A 341 -26.67 26.18 34.94
CA PRO A 341 -26.28 25.02 35.73
C PRO A 341 -26.96 23.76 35.19
N LYS A 342 -26.19 22.67 35.10
CA LYS A 342 -26.65 21.31 34.77
C LYS A 342 -27.16 21.10 33.32
N ILE A 343 -26.93 22.06 32.43
CA ILE A 343 -27.44 22.01 31.04
C ILE A 343 -26.46 21.29 30.11
N ALA A 344 -25.24 21.81 29.97
CA ALA A 344 -24.22 21.26 29.06
C ALA A 344 -23.66 19.90 29.50
N ASP A 345 -23.58 19.66 30.81
CA ASP A 345 -23.14 18.37 31.36
C ASP A 345 -24.20 17.27 31.24
N GLY A 346 -25.45 17.65 30.92
CA GLY A 346 -26.58 16.74 30.75
C GLY A 346 -27.20 16.23 32.06
N SER A 347 -26.81 16.77 33.21
CA SER A 347 -27.29 16.30 34.52
C SER A 347 -28.71 16.77 34.84
N MET A 348 -29.23 17.80 34.18
CA MET A 348 -30.64 18.19 34.24
C MET A 348 -31.52 17.28 33.36
N SER A 349 -32.59 16.75 33.96
CA SER A 349 -33.59 15.97 33.25
C SER A 349 -34.35 16.84 32.24
N ASP A 350 -34.73 16.26 31.10
CA ASP A 350 -35.50 16.96 30.07
C ASP A 350 -36.87 17.42 30.62
N THR A 351 -37.49 16.65 31.53
CA THR A 351 -38.74 17.04 32.18
C THR A 351 -38.59 18.29 33.05
N ASP A 352 -37.53 18.37 33.86
CA ASP A 352 -37.29 19.53 34.72
C ASP A 352 -36.94 20.77 33.89
N LEU A 353 -36.15 20.60 32.83
CA LEU A 353 -35.83 21.68 31.91
C LEU A 353 -37.08 22.18 31.18
N LEU A 354 -37.93 21.28 30.68
CA LEU A 354 -39.20 21.63 30.03
C LEU A 354 -40.14 22.37 30.98
N ALA A 355 -40.22 21.94 32.24
CA ALA A 355 -41.00 22.63 33.26
C ALA A 355 -40.43 24.03 33.55
N ALA A 356 -39.11 24.17 33.66
CA ALA A 356 -38.46 25.45 33.97
C ALA A 356 -38.69 26.50 32.87
N ILE A 357 -38.56 26.11 31.60
CA ILE A 357 -38.85 27.04 30.49
C ILE A 357 -40.35 27.32 30.40
N THR A 358 -41.20 26.35 30.69
CA THR A 358 -42.67 26.54 30.67
C THR A 358 -43.13 27.51 31.76
N ASP A 359 -42.58 27.42 32.97
CA ASP A 359 -42.83 28.40 34.04
C ASP A 359 -42.31 29.78 33.69
N ALA A 360 -41.17 29.87 32.99
CA ALA A 360 -40.60 31.14 32.56
C ALA A 360 -41.42 31.82 31.45
N GLU A 361 -42.02 31.05 30.54
CA GLU A 361 -42.81 31.54 29.41
C GLU A 361 -44.28 31.81 29.76
N ALA A 362 -44.89 31.01 30.65
CA ALA A 362 -46.36 30.92 30.76
C ALA A 362 -46.93 30.96 32.19
N ASN A 363 -46.10 31.28 33.20
CA ASN A 363 -46.42 31.31 34.64
C ASN A 363 -47.91 31.44 35.04
N ASP A 364 -48.63 32.46 34.58
CA ASP A 364 -49.99 32.82 35.04
C ASP A 364 -51.12 32.21 34.20
N GLN A 365 -50.80 31.34 33.23
CA GLN A 365 -51.80 30.78 32.31
C GLN A 365 -52.46 29.48 32.78
N GLY A 366 -52.13 29.04 34.00
CA GLY A 366 -52.62 27.82 34.60
C GLY A 366 -52.17 26.55 33.86
N LEU A 367 -52.64 25.39 34.34
CA LEU A 367 -52.17 24.09 33.85
C LEU A 367 -52.39 23.88 32.35
N VAL A 368 -53.53 24.36 31.81
CA VAL A 368 -53.87 24.18 30.40
C VAL A 368 -52.96 25.01 29.49
N GLY A 369 -52.77 26.30 29.78
CA GLY A 369 -51.88 27.17 29.01
C GLY A 369 -50.41 26.74 29.10
N MET A 370 -49.94 26.38 30.29
CA MET A 370 -48.61 25.81 30.48
C MET A 370 -48.41 24.50 29.70
N THR A 371 -49.42 23.61 29.69
CA THR A 371 -49.34 22.36 28.91
C THR A 371 -49.25 22.67 27.41
N ALA A 372 -49.96 23.69 26.94
CA ALA A 372 -49.91 24.13 25.54
C ALA A 372 -48.52 24.66 25.16
N VAL A 373 -47.91 25.51 25.99
CA VAL A 373 -46.54 25.98 25.79
C VAL A 373 -45.54 24.83 25.77
N ALA A 374 -45.56 23.96 26.78
CA ALA A 374 -44.68 22.79 26.84
C ALA A 374 -44.83 21.89 25.60
N LEU A 375 -46.06 21.67 25.13
CA LEU A 375 -46.33 20.84 23.97
C LEU A 375 -45.87 21.50 22.67
N THR A 376 -45.99 22.83 22.52
CA THR A 376 -45.43 23.56 21.38
C THR A 376 -43.90 23.44 21.31
N ILE A 377 -43.20 23.48 22.45
CA ILE A 377 -41.75 23.23 22.49
C ILE A 377 -41.44 21.81 22.01
N LEU A 378 -42.18 20.80 22.51
CA LEU A 378 -42.00 19.41 22.08
C LEU A 378 -42.35 19.17 20.60
N ASN A 379 -43.27 19.95 20.02
CA ASN A 379 -43.58 19.88 18.61
C ASN A 379 -42.36 20.27 17.75
N ARG A 380 -41.53 21.23 18.18
CA ARG A 380 -40.27 21.59 17.51
C ARG A 380 -39.25 20.45 17.59
N VAL A 381 -39.15 19.79 18.74
CA VAL A 381 -38.28 18.61 18.95
C VAL A 381 -38.70 17.43 18.05
N ASN A 382 -39.98 17.34 17.68
CA ASN A 382 -40.53 16.31 16.81
C ASN A 382 -40.75 16.80 15.36
N SER A 383 -40.19 17.93 14.98
CA SER A 383 -40.42 18.47 13.65
C SER A 383 -39.70 17.65 12.59
N SER A 384 -40.35 17.41 11.44
CA SER A 384 -39.63 16.94 10.25
C SER A 384 -38.81 18.06 9.58
N ASP A 385 -38.98 19.29 10.05
CA ASP A 385 -38.18 20.44 9.64
C ASP A 385 -36.80 20.38 10.31
N THR A 386 -35.77 20.23 9.48
CA THR A 386 -34.37 20.26 9.93
C THR A 386 -33.96 21.58 10.58
N TYR A 387 -34.77 22.65 10.48
CA TYR A 387 -34.53 23.91 11.16
C TYR A 387 -34.31 23.76 12.67
N TYR A 388 -35.04 22.84 13.32
CA TYR A 388 -34.91 22.54 14.75
C TYR A 388 -34.03 21.30 14.99
N PRO A 389 -33.29 21.25 16.11
CA PRO A 389 -32.65 20.03 16.59
C PRO A 389 -33.66 19.06 17.21
N ASP A 390 -33.28 17.78 17.32
CA ASP A 390 -34.11 16.71 17.91
C ASP A 390 -33.85 16.52 19.41
N THR A 391 -32.81 17.16 19.95
CA THR A 391 -32.57 17.19 21.40
C THR A 391 -33.27 18.40 22.04
N LEU A 392 -34.13 18.17 23.04
CA LEU A 392 -34.91 19.22 23.75
C LEU A 392 -34.05 20.41 24.20
N ARG A 393 -32.93 20.15 24.86
CA ARG A 393 -32.03 21.22 25.34
C ARG A 393 -31.45 22.05 24.19
N TYR A 394 -31.22 21.45 23.03
CA TYR A 394 -30.74 22.18 21.86
C TYR A 394 -31.87 23.02 21.27
N VAL A 395 -33.12 22.56 21.29
CA VAL A 395 -34.27 23.38 20.86
C VAL A 395 -34.43 24.61 21.75
N ILE A 396 -34.39 24.41 23.07
CA ILE A 396 -34.56 25.50 24.05
C ILE A 396 -33.42 26.51 23.93
N TYR A 397 -32.18 26.06 23.81
CA TYR A 397 -31.03 26.97 23.71
C TYR A 397 -30.69 27.38 22.28
N GLN A 398 -31.43 26.94 21.25
CA GLN A 398 -31.16 27.36 19.89
C GLN A 398 -31.27 28.89 19.81
N LYS A 399 -30.31 29.48 19.11
CA LYS A 399 -30.13 30.93 19.07
C LYS A 399 -31.44 31.64 18.69
N SER A 400 -31.81 32.61 19.51
CA SER A 400 -32.98 33.49 19.37
C SER A 400 -34.34 32.78 19.37
N GLN A 401 -34.44 31.57 19.93
CA GLN A 401 -35.72 30.84 19.98
C GLN A 401 -36.59 31.16 21.19
N TYR A 402 -35.98 31.43 22.35
CA TYR A 402 -36.68 31.68 23.62
C TYR A 402 -35.96 32.78 24.40
N SER A 403 -36.61 33.93 24.62
CA SER A 403 -36.01 35.04 25.37
C SER A 403 -35.67 34.69 26.83
N PRO A 404 -36.42 33.81 27.55
CA PRO A 404 -36.07 33.44 28.91
C PRO A 404 -34.67 32.84 29.09
N VAL A 405 -34.09 32.31 28.02
CA VAL A 405 -32.71 31.80 28.02
C VAL A 405 -31.72 32.93 28.28
N THR A 406 -31.92 34.10 27.68
CA THR A 406 -30.96 35.21 27.71
C THR A 406 -31.36 36.36 28.65
N ASP A 407 -32.64 36.50 28.99
CA ASP A 407 -33.13 37.54 29.91
C ASP A 407 -33.02 37.16 31.41
N GLY A 408 -32.56 35.93 31.69
CA GLY A 408 -32.34 35.41 33.03
C GLY A 408 -33.57 34.77 33.69
N ALA A 409 -34.76 34.81 33.06
CA ALA A 409 -35.95 34.17 33.61
C ALA A 409 -35.78 32.65 33.76
N LEU A 410 -35.23 31.97 32.75
CA LEU A 410 -34.93 30.54 32.86
C LEU A 410 -33.91 30.28 33.96
N LEU A 411 -32.83 31.07 34.03
CA LEU A 411 -31.78 30.92 35.04
C LEU A 411 -32.33 30.98 36.47
N ARG A 412 -33.29 31.87 36.76
CA ARG A 412 -33.95 31.92 38.08
C ARG A 412 -34.60 30.58 38.43
N ARG A 413 -35.32 29.95 37.50
CA ARG A 413 -35.98 28.64 37.73
C ARG A 413 -34.97 27.52 37.88
N LEU A 414 -33.91 27.53 37.08
CA LEU A 414 -32.79 26.58 37.20
C LEU A 414 -32.09 26.68 38.56
N ASN A 415 -32.07 27.87 39.17
CA ASN A 415 -31.57 28.12 40.52
C ASN A 415 -32.62 27.91 41.64
N GLY A 416 -33.80 27.39 41.30
CA GLY A 416 -34.83 27.05 42.27
C GLY A 416 -35.83 28.16 42.60
N GLN A 417 -35.84 29.27 41.86
CA GLN A 417 -36.81 30.37 42.02
C GLN A 417 -37.93 30.28 40.96
N TRP A 418 -39.05 29.69 41.36
CA TRP A 418 -40.21 29.40 40.50
C TRP A 418 -41.41 30.23 40.93
N GLU A 419 -42.28 30.60 39.98
CA GLU A 419 -43.61 31.10 40.38
C GLU A 419 -44.54 29.93 40.68
N GLU A 420 -44.59 28.94 39.78
CA GLU A 420 -45.63 27.90 39.76
C GLU A 420 -45.05 26.50 39.47
N LYS A 421 -43.99 26.13 40.22
CA LYS A 421 -43.21 24.88 39.99
C LYS A 421 -44.07 23.62 39.85
N SER A 422 -45.05 23.44 40.73
CA SER A 422 -45.92 22.26 40.74
C SER A 422 -46.76 22.18 39.46
N THR A 423 -47.35 23.31 39.08
CA THR A 423 -48.17 23.46 37.87
C THR A 423 -47.34 23.24 36.62
N ALA A 424 -46.14 23.83 36.55
CA ALA A 424 -45.22 23.70 35.43
C ALA A 424 -44.68 22.26 35.24
N LEU A 425 -44.34 21.56 36.34
CA LEU A 425 -43.95 20.15 36.29
C LEU A 425 -45.08 19.27 35.77
N LYS A 426 -46.30 19.49 36.26
CA LYS A 426 -47.48 18.75 35.80
C LYS A 426 -47.79 19.05 34.33
N ALA A 427 -47.64 20.30 33.89
CA ALA A 427 -47.80 20.70 32.50
C ALA A 427 -46.78 20.01 31.58
N ALA A 428 -45.49 20.01 31.95
CA ALA A 428 -44.44 19.32 31.22
C ALA A 428 -44.72 17.81 31.13
N GLN A 429 -45.12 17.17 32.23
CA GLN A 429 -45.49 15.75 32.24
C GLN A 429 -46.69 15.44 31.32
N ASN A 430 -47.73 16.29 31.35
CA ASN A 430 -48.87 16.16 30.46
C ASN A 430 -48.44 16.27 28.99
N ALA A 431 -47.65 17.29 28.65
CA ALA A 431 -47.16 17.49 27.29
C ALA A 431 -46.29 16.32 26.80
N ILE A 432 -45.40 15.80 27.65
CA ILE A 432 -44.59 14.61 27.35
C ILE A 432 -45.49 13.38 27.12
N SER A 433 -46.49 13.15 27.98
CA SER A 433 -47.42 12.04 27.81
C SER A 433 -48.20 12.13 26.49
N ILE A 434 -48.68 13.33 26.14
CA ILE A 434 -49.40 13.59 24.88
C ILE A 434 -48.47 13.32 23.68
N MET A 435 -47.25 13.87 23.71
CA MET A 435 -46.27 13.69 22.65
C MET A 435 -45.85 12.22 22.49
N ASN A 436 -45.69 11.49 23.58
CA ASN A 436 -45.38 10.06 23.54
C ASN A 436 -46.51 9.24 22.93
N ALA A 437 -47.77 9.53 23.27
CA ALA A 437 -48.93 8.87 22.65
C ALA A 437 -48.98 9.17 21.14
N TYR A 438 -48.69 10.41 20.72
CA TYR A 438 -48.57 10.76 19.31
C TYR A 438 -47.47 9.97 18.60
N LYS A 439 -46.24 9.97 19.15
CA LYS A 439 -45.08 9.27 18.57
C LYS A 439 -45.27 7.76 18.46
N THR A 440 -45.94 7.15 19.44
CA THR A 440 -46.05 5.68 19.53
C THR A 440 -47.32 5.12 18.91
N GLN A 441 -48.43 5.86 18.94
CA GLN A 441 -49.76 5.38 18.54
C GLN A 441 -50.41 6.23 17.45
N GLY A 442 -49.80 7.36 17.05
CA GLY A 442 -50.40 8.30 16.10
C GLY A 442 -51.62 9.03 16.66
N THR A 443 -51.81 9.02 17.99
CA THR A 443 -52.97 9.66 18.64
C THR A 443 -52.89 11.19 18.45
N PRO A 444 -53.95 11.86 17.94
CA PRO A 444 -53.95 13.31 17.84
C PRO A 444 -53.67 13.97 19.19
N ARG A 445 -52.75 14.94 19.19
CA ARG A 445 -52.35 15.70 20.37
C ARG A 445 -53.50 16.60 20.78
N LYS A 446 -54.02 16.38 21.99
CA LYS A 446 -55.13 17.13 22.56
C LYS A 446 -54.85 17.45 24.02
N ILE A 447 -55.17 18.68 24.42
CA ILE A 447 -55.07 19.14 25.79
C ILE A 447 -56.48 19.32 26.34
N SER A 448 -56.79 18.66 27.46
CA SER A 448 -58.09 18.83 28.11
C SER A 448 -58.29 20.28 28.53
N GLY A 449 -59.43 20.88 28.17
CA GLY A 449 -59.72 22.29 28.44
C GLY A 449 -59.13 23.28 27.43
N PHE A 450 -58.43 22.82 26.39
CA PHE A 450 -57.94 23.67 25.30
C PHE A 450 -58.81 23.47 24.05
N ASN A 451 -59.59 24.50 23.67
CA ASN A 451 -60.54 24.40 22.56
C ASN A 451 -59.91 24.87 21.24
N MET A 452 -59.34 23.96 20.44
CA MET A 452 -58.69 24.29 19.16
C MET A 452 -59.65 24.61 18.00
N GLY A 453 -60.92 24.92 18.26
CA GLY A 453 -61.93 25.15 17.23
C GLY A 453 -62.06 23.95 16.29
N ASN A 454 -61.88 24.17 14.98
CA ASN A 454 -61.99 23.12 13.95
C ASN A 454 -60.73 22.24 13.83
N LYS A 455 -59.63 22.60 14.50
CA LYS A 455 -58.36 21.89 14.36
C LYS A 455 -58.38 20.58 15.15
N LYS A 456 -57.91 19.50 14.52
CA LYS A 456 -58.01 18.13 15.05
C LYS A 456 -56.81 17.67 15.87
N ASP A 457 -55.68 18.35 15.72
CA ASP A 457 -54.38 18.01 16.33
C ASP A 457 -53.64 19.29 16.75
N PHE A 458 -52.99 19.26 17.92
CA PHE A 458 -52.18 20.36 18.44
C PHE A 458 -50.77 20.31 17.82
N ASP A 459 -50.62 20.83 16.59
CA ASP A 459 -49.36 20.86 15.83
C ASP A 459 -48.65 22.23 15.85
N PHE A 460 -49.11 23.16 16.70
CA PHE A 460 -48.54 24.51 16.80
C PHE A 460 -47.05 24.46 17.08
N LEU A 461 -46.27 25.23 16.31
CA LEU A 461 -44.82 25.32 16.41
C LEU A 461 -44.34 26.62 17.07
N PHE A 462 -45.24 27.59 17.24
CA PHE A 462 -44.89 28.89 17.80
C PHE A 462 -45.95 29.34 18.79
N PHE A 463 -45.51 30.13 19.77
CA PHE A 463 -46.38 30.88 20.66
C PHE A 463 -45.73 32.24 20.96
N MET A 464 -46.55 33.26 21.20
CA MET A 464 -46.11 34.55 21.72
C MET A 464 -47.31 35.35 22.25
N THR A 465 -47.07 36.51 22.87
CA THR A 465 -48.18 37.41 23.28
C THR A 465 -48.85 38.04 22.06
N PRO A 466 -50.14 38.43 22.13
CA PRO A 466 -50.80 39.15 21.03
C PRO A 466 -50.07 40.42 20.60
N GLY A 467 -49.47 41.14 21.55
CA GLY A 467 -48.66 42.33 21.27
C GLY A 467 -47.42 42.01 20.45
N ALA A 468 -46.70 40.93 20.79
CA ALA A 468 -45.55 40.46 20.02
C ALA A 468 -45.98 40.02 18.60
N PHE A 469 -47.10 39.30 18.50
CA PHE A 469 -47.63 38.83 17.21
C PHE A 469 -47.92 40.00 16.27
N ALA A 470 -48.59 41.04 16.78
CA ALA A 470 -48.83 42.28 16.03
C ALA A 470 -47.53 43.01 15.66
N SER A 471 -46.54 43.06 16.57
CA SER A 471 -45.25 43.73 16.31
C SER A 471 -44.44 43.08 15.18
N CYS A 472 -44.63 41.78 14.95
CA CYS A 472 -44.01 41.05 13.86
C CYS A 472 -44.76 41.18 12.52
N ASN A 473 -45.85 41.96 12.46
CA ASN A 473 -46.73 42.10 11.29
C ASN A 473 -47.20 40.74 10.73
N LEU A 474 -47.60 39.82 11.61
CA LEU A 474 -48.05 38.48 11.21
C LEU A 474 -49.52 38.44 10.80
N ASP A 475 -49.82 37.62 9.80
CA ASP A 475 -51.17 37.35 9.31
C ASP A 475 -51.82 36.27 10.17
N TRP A 476 -52.96 36.59 10.80
CA TRP A 476 -53.64 35.70 11.73
C TRP A 476 -54.18 34.43 11.07
N ASP A 477 -54.74 34.54 9.87
CA ASP A 477 -55.36 33.42 9.16
C ASP A 477 -54.28 32.56 8.50
N ALA A 478 -53.33 33.20 7.81
CA ALA A 478 -52.27 32.51 7.11
C ALA A 478 -51.29 31.80 8.07
N CYS A 479 -51.12 32.29 9.30
CA CYS A 479 -50.34 31.60 10.34
C CYS A 479 -51.06 30.41 11.00
N GLU A 480 -52.35 30.21 10.73
CA GLU A 480 -53.22 29.23 11.41
C GLU A 480 -53.21 29.43 12.93
N THR A 481 -53.58 30.64 13.36
CA THR A 481 -53.49 31.05 14.76
C THR A 481 -54.60 30.51 15.64
N TYR A 482 -54.32 30.44 16.94
CA TYR A 482 -55.29 30.27 18.01
C TYR A 482 -54.85 31.03 19.26
N GLN A 483 -55.67 31.96 19.74
CA GLN A 483 -55.42 32.66 21.01
C GLN A 483 -56.07 31.91 22.17
N TYR A 484 -55.23 31.44 23.10
CA TYR A 484 -55.71 30.90 24.37
C TYR A 484 -55.79 32.02 25.41
N VAL A 485 -56.97 32.25 25.97
CA VAL A 485 -57.20 33.22 27.05
C VAL A 485 -57.68 32.49 28.30
N PRO A 486 -56.80 32.27 29.30
CA PRO A 486 -57.19 31.73 30.60
C PRO A 486 -58.29 32.59 31.25
N SER A 487 -59.17 31.93 32.01
CA SER A 487 -60.20 32.65 32.76
C SER A 487 -59.57 33.63 33.75
N GLY A 488 -59.97 34.90 33.69
CA GLY A 488 -59.45 35.96 34.57
C GLY A 488 -58.13 36.61 34.12
N LEU A 489 -57.48 36.10 33.07
CA LEU A 489 -56.30 36.75 32.49
C LEU A 489 -56.72 37.82 31.48
N ASN A 490 -56.07 38.98 31.51
CA ASN A 490 -56.27 39.99 30.46
C ASN A 490 -55.80 39.39 29.11
N PRO A 491 -56.65 39.41 28.05
CA PRO A 491 -56.30 38.86 26.75
C PRO A 491 -54.96 39.36 26.18
N ALA A 492 -54.53 40.58 26.52
CA ALA A 492 -53.26 41.14 26.07
C ALA A 492 -52.01 40.39 26.57
N TYR A 493 -52.11 39.68 27.70
CA TYR A 493 -51.03 38.87 28.29
C TYR A 493 -51.20 37.36 28.03
N SER A 494 -52.19 36.98 27.22
CA SER A 494 -52.43 35.60 26.86
C SER A 494 -51.44 35.10 25.79
N HIS A 495 -51.49 33.84 25.40
CA HIS A 495 -50.69 33.32 24.29
C HIS A 495 -51.50 33.16 23.00
N VAL A 496 -50.90 33.58 21.89
CA VAL A 496 -51.29 33.22 20.53
C VAL A 496 -50.39 32.08 20.07
N PHE A 497 -50.98 30.93 19.78
CA PHE A 497 -50.32 29.74 19.23
C PHE A 497 -50.52 29.71 17.72
N PHE A 498 -49.50 29.31 16.96
CA PHE A 498 -49.59 29.27 15.49
C PHE A 498 -48.61 28.28 14.86
N VAL A 499 -48.87 27.91 13.60
CA VAL A 499 -48.19 26.77 12.93
C VAL A 499 -47.04 27.22 12.03
N LYS A 500 -47.17 28.38 11.40
CA LYS A 500 -46.22 28.90 10.40
C LYS A 500 -46.04 30.42 10.55
N TRP A 501 -44.88 30.93 10.18
CA TRP A 501 -44.53 32.34 10.31
C TRP A 501 -44.81 33.07 8.98
N VAL A 502 -45.97 33.71 8.84
CA VAL A 502 -46.41 34.41 7.62
C VAL A 502 -46.73 35.87 7.95
N THR A 503 -46.07 36.80 7.28
CA THR A 503 -46.29 38.25 7.45
C THR A 503 -47.35 38.77 6.48
N ASN A 504 -48.11 39.79 6.88
CA ASN A 504 -49.05 40.52 6.01
C ASN A 504 -48.36 41.24 4.85
#